data_AF-A0A9K3CXE4-F1
#
_entry.id   AF-A0A9K3CXE4-F1
#
_cell.length_a   1.000
_cell.length_b   1.000
_cell.length_c   1.000
_cell.angle_alpha   90.00
_cell.angle_beta   90.00
_cell.angle_gamma   90.00
#
_symmetry.space_group_name_H-M   'P 1'
#
loop_
_entity.id
_entity.type
_entity.pdbx_description
1 polymer ?
#
loop_
_entity_poly.entity_id
_entity_poly.type
_entity_poly.pdbx_seq_one_letter_code
_entity_poly.pdbx_strand_id
1 'polypeptide(L)'
;MSTLLWAHLRLSGSSLLESLLTLLDATPRFTKHLTSSPSLVGAITALTLHPDGHVKVTVLKIIQALYARSPNPKLMIARHSMYDVIAKLALDEKHIVVQQLAIRMMGEFQFNDVI
;
A
#
# COMPACT_ATOMS: atom_id res chain seq x y z
N MET A 1 -10.86 -22.60 -5.59
CA MET A 1 -10.37 -21.95 -4.34
C MET A 1 -11.52 -21.19 -3.71
N SER A 2 -11.81 -21.46 -2.44
CA SER A 2 -13.12 -21.23 -1.80
C SER A 2 -13.41 -19.75 -1.51
N THR A 3 -14.60 -19.29 -1.87
CA THR A 3 -15.18 -17.97 -1.57
C THR A 3 -15.26 -17.66 -0.08
N LEU A 4 -15.26 -18.69 0.77
CA LEU A 4 -15.23 -18.57 2.23
C LEU A 4 -13.86 -18.12 2.77
N LEU A 5 -12.75 -18.47 2.11
CA LEU A 5 -11.41 -18.02 2.50
C LEU A 5 -11.27 -16.50 2.26
N TRP A 6 -11.82 -16.03 1.13
CA TRP A 6 -11.89 -14.60 0.83
C TRP A 6 -12.84 -13.88 1.78
N ALA A 7 -14.01 -14.44 2.13
CA ALA A 7 -14.93 -13.84 3.09
C ALA A 7 -14.33 -13.71 4.50
N HIS A 8 -13.54 -14.68 4.94
CA HIS A 8 -12.86 -14.64 6.24
C HIS A 8 -11.68 -13.65 6.23
N LEU A 9 -10.91 -13.58 5.14
CA LEU A 9 -9.93 -12.51 4.91
C LEU A 9 -10.58 -11.13 4.73
N ARG A 10 -11.82 -11.04 4.28
CA ARG A 10 -12.54 -9.77 4.07
C ARG A 10 -12.99 -9.13 5.39
N LEU A 11 -13.44 -9.96 6.34
CA LEU A 11 -13.87 -9.51 7.68
C LEU A 11 -12.68 -9.29 8.64
N SER A 12 -11.67 -10.17 8.58
CA SER A 12 -10.50 -10.09 9.48
C SER A 12 -9.35 -9.27 8.87
N GLY A 13 -9.19 -9.26 7.55
CA GLY A 13 -8.11 -8.57 6.86
C GLY A 13 -8.30 -7.06 6.79
N SER A 14 -9.54 -6.56 6.67
CA SER A 14 -9.80 -5.12 6.73
C SER A 14 -9.51 -4.55 8.12
N SER A 15 -9.99 -5.20 9.19
CA SER A 15 -9.74 -4.77 10.56
C SER A 15 -8.26 -4.85 10.96
N LEU A 16 -7.52 -5.87 10.50
CA LEU A 16 -6.08 -5.95 10.70
C LEU A 16 -5.30 -4.90 9.91
N LEU A 17 -5.69 -4.60 8.66
CA LEU A 17 -5.06 -3.54 7.87
C LEU A 17 -5.34 -2.15 8.47
N GLU A 18 -6.56 -1.89 8.91
CA GLU A 18 -6.91 -0.66 9.62
C GLU A 18 -6.16 -0.54 10.96
N SER A 19 -6.01 -1.64 11.70
CA SER A 19 -5.19 -1.67 12.92
C SER A 19 -3.72 -1.39 12.62
N LEU A 20 -3.19 -1.98 11.54
CA LEU A 20 -1.82 -1.72 11.08
C LEU A 20 -1.64 -0.26 10.69
N LEU A 21 -2.58 0.32 9.93
CA LEU A 21 -2.56 1.73 9.55
C LEU A 21 -2.56 2.63 10.80
N THR A 22 -3.42 2.33 11.76
CA THR A 22 -3.48 3.06 13.05
C THR A 22 -2.16 2.97 13.81
N LEU A 23 -1.54 1.79 13.87
CA LEU A 23 -0.24 1.58 14.52
C LEU A 23 0.88 2.33 13.80
N LEU A 24 0.87 2.30 12.47
CA LEU A 24 1.82 3.04 11.64
C LEU A 24 1.71 4.53 11.89
N ASP A 25 0.50 5.06 12.02
CA ASP A 25 0.28 6.47 12.32
C ASP A 25 0.74 6.85 13.72
N ALA A 26 0.36 6.05 14.73
CA ALA A 26 0.67 6.29 16.14
C ALA A 26 2.15 6.13 16.48
N THR A 27 2.89 5.26 15.76
CA THR A 27 4.25 4.87 16.16
C THR A 27 5.27 5.01 15.02
N PRO A 28 5.87 6.19 14.81
CA PRO A 28 6.82 6.42 13.72
C PRO A 28 8.05 5.49 13.73
N ARG A 29 8.50 5.06 14.93
CA ARG A 29 9.61 4.10 15.07
C ARG A 29 9.26 2.72 14.52
N PHE A 30 8.02 2.28 14.70
CA PHE A 30 7.52 1.00 14.20
C PHE A 30 7.51 0.98 12.67
N THR A 31 7.10 2.10 12.05
CA THR A 31 7.14 2.27 10.59
C THR A 31 8.54 2.08 10.02
N LYS A 32 9.57 2.63 10.66
CA LYS A 32 10.97 2.49 10.21
C LYS A 32 11.44 1.03 10.21
N HIS A 33 11.07 0.26 11.23
CA HIS A 33 11.38 -1.17 11.27
C HIS A 33 10.62 -1.97 10.21
N LEU A 34 9.37 -1.62 9.94
CA LEU A 34 8.55 -2.28 8.91
C LEU A 34 9.06 -2.04 7.50
N THR A 35 9.48 -0.82 7.17
CA THR A 35 10.09 -0.50 5.87
C THR A 35 11.40 -1.27 5.61
N SER A 36 12.03 -1.81 6.66
CA SER A 36 13.24 -2.62 6.56
C SER A 36 12.95 -4.11 6.30
N SER A 37 11.68 -4.55 6.30
CA SER A 37 11.28 -5.93 6.06
C SER A 37 10.73 -6.11 4.65
N PRO A 38 11.52 -6.64 3.70
CA PRO A 38 11.12 -6.71 2.29
C PRO A 38 9.94 -7.66 2.06
N SER A 39 9.85 -8.73 2.84
CA SER A 39 8.77 -9.73 2.73
C SER A 39 7.42 -9.16 3.11
N LEU A 40 7.37 -8.34 4.15
CA LEU A 40 6.14 -7.73 4.64
C LEU A 40 5.65 -6.64 3.68
N VAL A 41 6.56 -5.79 3.19
CA VAL A 41 6.22 -4.78 2.19
C VAL A 41 5.74 -5.42 0.88
N GLY A 42 6.38 -6.52 0.44
CA GLY A 42 5.92 -7.31 -0.70
C GLY A 42 4.51 -7.89 -0.48
N ALA A 43 4.24 -8.44 0.71
CA ALA A 43 2.92 -8.97 1.05
C ALA A 43 1.83 -7.89 1.05
N ILE A 44 2.10 -6.71 1.62
CA ILE A 44 1.18 -5.56 1.58
C ILE A 44 0.93 -5.13 0.13
N THR A 45 1.99 -5.05 -0.69
CA THR A 45 1.86 -4.64 -2.10
C THR A 45 1.00 -5.63 -2.89
N ALA A 46 1.11 -6.93 -2.61
CA ALA A 46 0.29 -7.95 -3.26
C ALA A 46 -1.22 -7.79 -2.96
N LEU A 47 -1.58 -7.22 -1.81
CA LEU A 47 -2.98 -6.96 -1.45
C LEU A 47 -3.63 -5.85 -2.29
N THR A 48 -2.88 -5.10 -3.10
CA THR A 48 -3.45 -4.16 -4.08
C THR A 48 -4.27 -4.87 -5.17
N LEU A 49 -4.04 -6.17 -5.39
CA LEU A 49 -4.79 -7.01 -6.32
C LEU A 49 -6.12 -7.53 -5.73
N HIS A 50 -6.42 -7.21 -4.47
CA HIS A 50 -7.62 -7.70 -3.80
C HIS A 50 -8.89 -7.18 -4.50
N PRO A 51 -9.96 -7.99 -4.68
CA PRO A 51 -11.15 -7.55 -5.43
C PRO A 51 -11.95 -6.44 -4.76
N ASP A 52 -11.83 -6.28 -3.44
CA ASP A 52 -12.54 -5.27 -2.65
C ASP A 52 -11.82 -3.90 -2.68
N GLY A 53 -12.49 -2.89 -3.22
CA GLY A 53 -11.97 -1.51 -3.28
C GLY A 53 -11.62 -0.91 -1.93
N HIS A 54 -12.34 -1.24 -0.84
CA HIS A 54 -12.00 -0.73 0.49
C HIS A 54 -10.64 -1.26 0.95
N VAL A 55 -10.39 -2.55 0.75
CA VAL A 55 -9.09 -3.17 1.06
C VAL A 55 -7.98 -2.49 0.26
N LYS A 56 -8.19 -2.27 -1.04
CA LYS A 56 -7.21 -1.54 -1.87
C LYS A 56 -6.93 -0.14 -1.32
N VAL A 57 -7.95 0.61 -0.92
CA VAL A 57 -7.77 1.94 -0.32
C VAL A 57 -6.91 1.86 0.95
N THR A 58 -7.22 0.96 1.88
CA THR A 58 -6.45 0.83 3.13
C THR A 58 -5.00 0.40 2.84
N VAL A 59 -4.79 -0.52 1.90
CA VAL A 59 -3.46 -0.92 1.45
C VAL A 59 -2.68 0.24 0.86
N LEU A 60 -3.29 1.03 -0.03
CA LEU A 60 -2.63 2.21 -0.61
C LEU A 60 -2.26 3.25 0.47
N LYS A 61 -3.13 3.49 1.46
CA LYS A 61 -2.81 4.35 2.61
C LYS A 61 -1.64 3.82 3.44
N ILE A 62 -1.58 2.51 3.66
CA ILE A 62 -0.45 1.86 4.35
C ILE A 62 0.83 2.05 3.55
N ILE A 63 0.80 1.82 2.24
CA ILE A 63 1.97 2.00 1.36
C ILE A 63 2.42 3.46 1.41
N GLN A 64 1.49 4.42 1.36
CA GLN A 64 1.79 5.84 1.47
C GLN A 64 2.44 6.19 2.83
N ALA A 65 1.91 5.66 3.93
CA ALA A 65 2.47 5.88 5.26
C ALA A 65 3.89 5.29 5.40
N LEU A 66 4.11 4.10 4.82
CA LEU A 66 5.44 3.47 4.76
C LEU A 66 6.40 4.29 3.90
N TYR A 67 5.95 4.76 2.73
CA TYR A 67 6.74 5.59 1.82
C TYR A 67 7.17 6.91 2.47
N ALA A 68 6.23 7.66 3.02
CA ALA A 68 6.48 8.98 3.62
C ALA A 68 7.42 8.93 4.85
N ARG A 69 7.51 7.77 5.51
CA ARG A 69 8.32 7.58 6.72
C ARG A 69 9.53 6.67 6.47
N SER A 70 9.78 6.25 5.23
CA SER A 70 10.93 5.44 4.86
C SER A 70 12.21 6.27 4.86
N PRO A 71 13.33 5.77 5.39
CA PRO A 71 14.62 6.45 5.31
C PRO A 71 15.15 6.56 3.87
N ASN A 72 14.70 5.69 2.96
CA ASN A 72 15.01 5.77 1.54
C ASN A 72 13.77 5.37 0.70
N PRO A 73 12.86 6.33 0.44
CA PRO A 73 11.61 6.06 -0.26
C PRO A 73 11.82 5.59 -1.71
N LYS A 74 12.83 6.12 -2.43
CA LYS A 74 13.19 5.69 -3.79
C LYS A 74 13.56 4.21 -3.82
N LEU A 75 14.44 3.80 -2.91
CA LEU A 75 14.89 2.40 -2.81
C LEU A 75 13.74 1.46 -2.46
N MET A 76 12.79 1.91 -1.65
CA MET A 76 11.58 1.12 -1.32
C MET A 76 10.69 0.93 -2.54
N ILE A 77 10.44 1.97 -3.34
CA ILE A 77 9.69 1.85 -4.60
C ILE A 77 10.36 0.85 -5.54
N ALA A 78 11.68 1.00 -5.74
CA ALA A 78 12.46 0.17 -6.65
C ALA A 78 12.52 -1.31 -6.21
N ARG A 79 12.76 -1.57 -4.92
CA ARG A 79 12.86 -2.94 -4.36
C ARG A 79 11.54 -3.71 -4.41
N HIS A 80 10.42 -3.01 -4.44
CA HIS A 80 9.09 -3.62 -4.37
C HIS A 80 8.27 -3.44 -5.65
N SER A 81 8.89 -2.98 -6.74
CA SER A 81 8.23 -2.72 -8.03
C SER A 81 6.93 -1.92 -7.87
N MET A 82 6.89 -1.01 -6.88
CA MET A 82 5.65 -0.32 -6.52
C MET A 82 5.20 0.62 -7.61
N TYR A 83 6.13 1.18 -8.37
CA TYR A 83 5.82 2.12 -9.43
C TYR A 83 4.84 1.51 -10.44
N ASP A 84 5.15 0.32 -10.97
CA ASP A 84 4.31 -0.34 -11.98
C ASP A 84 2.93 -0.71 -11.44
N VAL A 85 2.88 -1.18 -10.19
CA VAL A 85 1.62 -1.53 -9.51
C VAL A 85 0.73 -0.30 -9.34
N ILE A 86 1.29 0.80 -8.83
CA ILE A 86 0.55 2.04 -8.59
C ILE A 86 0.16 2.71 -9.91
N ALA A 87 1.04 2.68 -10.92
CA ALA A 87 0.74 3.18 -12.25
C ALA A 87 -0.44 2.43 -12.89
N LYS A 88 -0.47 1.09 -12.77
CA LYS A 88 -1.58 0.29 -13.26
C LYS A 88 -2.90 0.61 -12.55
N LEU A 89 -2.88 0.81 -11.24
CA LEU A 89 -4.06 1.24 -10.48
C LEU A 89 -4.51 2.65 -10.87
N ALA A 90 -3.59 3.56 -11.17
CA ALA A 90 -3.93 4.90 -11.64
C ALA A 90 -4.63 4.89 -13.00
N LEU A 91 -4.28 3.95 -13.88
CA LEU A 91 -4.81 3.85 -15.24
C LEU A 91 -6.10 3.03 -15.33
N ASP A 92 -6.11 1.81 -14.78
CA ASP A 92 -7.09 0.78 -15.11
C ASP A 92 -8.09 0.47 -13.97
N GLU A 93 -7.96 1.10 -12.80
CA GLU A 93 -8.78 0.77 -11.65
C GLU A 93 -10.22 1.27 -11.79
N LYS A 94 -11.18 0.37 -11.54
CA LYS A 94 -12.62 0.68 -11.65
C LYS A 94 -13.14 1.47 -10.45
N HIS A 95 -12.53 1.29 -9.28
CA HIS A 95 -12.90 2.05 -8.08
C HIS A 95 -12.27 3.44 -8.11
N ILE A 96 -13.08 4.46 -8.37
CA ILE A 96 -12.64 5.86 -8.52
C ILE A 96 -11.76 6.35 -7.36
N VAL A 97 -12.08 5.97 -6.12
CA VAL A 97 -11.31 6.37 -4.93
C VAL A 97 -9.91 5.75 -4.93
N VAL A 98 -9.80 4.48 -5.32
CA VAL A 98 -8.51 3.77 -5.43
C VAL A 98 -7.68 4.37 -6.55
N GLN A 99 -8.32 4.64 -7.70
CA GLN A 99 -7.69 5.27 -8.86
C GLN A 99 -7.13 6.66 -8.53
N GLN A 100 -7.93 7.54 -7.92
CA GLN A 100 -7.52 8.88 -7.51
C GLN A 100 -6.37 8.86 -6.51
N LEU A 101 -6.42 7.93 -5.55
CA LEU A 101 -5.34 7.76 -4.58
C LEU A 101 -4.04 7.30 -5.25
N ALA A 102 -4.13 6.37 -6.21
CA ALA A 102 -2.99 5.94 -6.99
C ALA A 102 -2.40 7.06 -7.87
N ILE A 103 -3.24 7.87 -8.52
CA ILE A 103 -2.80 9.06 -9.29
C ILE A 103 -2.04 10.04 -8.40
N ARG A 104 -2.55 10.31 -7.20
CA ARG A 104 -1.87 11.17 -6.23
C ARG A 104 -0.50 10.61 -5.85
N MET A 105 -0.43 9.32 -5.55
CA MET A 105 0.82 8.66 -5.18
C MET A 105 1.85 8.69 -6.32
N MET A 106 1.42 8.54 -7.57
CA MET A 106 2.31 8.70 -8.74
C MET A 106 2.93 10.09 -8.79
N GLY A 107 2.16 11.14 -8.48
CA GLY A 107 2.67 12.49 -8.34
C GLY A 107 3.72 12.60 -7.23
N GLU A 108 3.43 12.05 -6.04
CA GLU A 108 4.35 12.03 -4.90
C GLU A 108 5.66 11.27 -5.21
N PHE A 109 5.61 10.23 -6.05
CA PHE A 109 6.78 9.47 -6.48
C PHE A 109 7.66 10.28 -7.46
N GLN A 110 7.04 10.99 -8.41
CA GLN A 110 7.74 11.79 -9.41
C GLN A 110 8.39 13.07 -8.84
N PHE A 111 7.75 13.73 -7.88
CA PHE A 111 8.33 14.93 -7.24
C PHE A 111 9.62 14.61 -6.46
N ASN A 112 9.78 13.36 -6.02
CA ASN A 112 10.99 12.94 -5.34
C ASN A 112 12.11 12.50 -6.29
N ASP A 113 11.91 12.44 -7.61
CA ASP A 113 12.95 12.06 -8.59
C ASP A 113 13.96 13.18 -8.90
N VAL A 114 13.70 14.43 -8.49
CA VAL A 114 14.57 15.58 -8.76
C VAL A 114 15.60 15.78 -7.64
N ILE A 115 16.60 14.89 -7.49
CA ILE A 115 17.99 15.14 -7.01
C ILE A 115 18.87 13.96 -7.44
#